data_AF-A0A482W1P7-F1
#
_entry.id   AF-A0A482W1P7-F1
#
_cell.length_a   1.000
_cell.length_b   1.000
_cell.length_c   1.000
_cell.angle_alpha   90.00
_cell.angle_beta   90.00
_cell.angle_gamma   90.00
#
_symmetry.space_group_name_H-M   'P 1'
#
loop_
_entity.id
_entity.type
_entity.pdbx_description
1 polymer ?
#
loop_
_entity_poly.entity_id
_entity_poly.type
_entity_poly.pdbx_seq_one_letter_code
_entity_poly.pdbx_strand_id
1 'polypeptide(L)' 'MSEKTYLSYLYVMNNAKDLAMKEMINTDKGEYQLAAEAGDIKNGTPKIAVIVDGAWSKRSYKSNYNALSGVECIIG' A
#
# COMPACT_ATOMS: atom_id res chain seq x y z
N MET A 1 10.46 5.38 -29.90
CA MET A 1 10.24 6.40 -28.86
C MET A 1 11.41 7.38 -28.92
N SER A 2 11.18 8.69 -28.87
CA SER A 2 12.29 9.66 -28.95
C SER A 2 13.06 9.72 -27.63
N GLU A 3 14.37 10.02 -27.69
CA GLU A 3 15.23 10.16 -26.50
C GLU A 3 14.67 11.18 -25.50
N LYS A 4 14.19 12.33 -25.99
CA LYS A 4 13.54 13.37 -25.18
C LYS A 4 12.31 12.84 -24.44
N THR A 5 11.50 12.02 -25.12
CA THR A 5 10.32 11.38 -24.51
C THR A 5 10.74 10.39 -23.42
N TYR A 6 11.78 9.59 -23.67
CA TYR A 6 12.28 8.62 -22.70
C TYR A 6 12.83 9.30 -21.44
N LEU A 7 13.65 10.34 -21.59
CA LEU A 7 14.21 11.09 -20.47
C LEU A 7 13.13 11.79 -19.64
N SER A 8 12.11 12.36 -20.29
CA SER A 8 10.96 12.95 -19.60
C SER A 8 10.20 11.92 -18.78
N TYR A 9 9.99 10.72 -19.31
CA TYR A 9 9.32 9.65 -18.58
C TYR A 9 10.14 9.19 -17.37
N LEU A 10 11.44 8.99 -17.55
CA LEU A 10 12.35 8.59 -16.48
C LEU A 10 12.37 9.61 -15.33
N TYR A 11 12.38 10.90 -15.65
CA TYR A 11 12.31 11.98 -14.66
C TYR A 11 11.03 11.91 -13.82
N VAL A 12 9.87 11.76 -14.47
CA VAL A 12 8.57 11.68 -13.78
C VAL A 12 8.52 10.44 -12.87
N MET A 13 8.99 9.29 -13.36
CA MET A 13 8.99 8.05 -12.58
C MET A 13 9.90 8.13 -11.36
N ASN A 14 11.08 8.71 -11.50
CA ASN A 14 12.00 8.88 -10.37
C ASN A 14 11.42 9.85 -9.33
N ASN A 15 10.87 10.98 -9.75
CA ASN A 15 10.22 11.92 -8.84
C ASN A 15 9.02 11.28 -8.11
N ALA A 16 8.19 10.52 -8.83
CA ALA A 16 7.05 9.83 -8.24
C ALA A 16 7.51 8.81 -7.18
N LYS A 17 8.58 8.07 -7.48
CA LYS A 17 9.19 7.12 -6.53
C LYS A 17 9.73 7.83 -5.29
N ASP A 18 10.48 8.92 -5.47
CA ASP A 18 11.08 9.67 -4.37
C ASP A 18 10.00 10.30 -3.48
N LEU A 19 8.95 10.85 -4.08
CA LEU A 19 7.81 11.38 -3.35
C LEU A 19 7.08 10.28 -2.58
N ALA A 20 6.78 9.15 -3.23
CA ALA A 20 6.13 8.02 -2.57
C ALA A 20 6.94 7.49 -1.38
N MET A 21 8.27 7.36 -1.54
CA MET A 21 9.16 6.93 -0.45
C MET A 21 9.15 7.92 0.71
N LYS A 22 9.22 9.23 0.41
CA LYS A 22 9.21 10.28 1.42
C LYS A 22 7.92 10.27 2.23
N GLU A 23 6.78 10.18 1.57
CA GLU A 23 5.48 10.13 2.25
C GLU A 23 5.34 8.86 3.10
N MET A 24 5.78 7.70 2.59
CA MET A 24 5.76 6.45 3.35
C MET A 24 6.59 6.53 4.64
N ILE A 25 7.78 7.16 4.59
CA ILE A 25 8.61 7.39 5.80
C ILE A 25 7.92 8.35 6.78
N ASN A 26 7.23 9.38 6.29
CA ASN A 26 6.54 10.33 7.15
C ASN A 26 5.33 9.68 7.84
N THR A 27 4.56 8.88 7.10
CA THR A 27 3.44 8.10 7.65
C THR A 27 3.92 7.10 8.69
N ASP A 28 5.00 6.36 8.42
CA ASP A 28 5.61 5.39 9.35
C ASP A 28 5.97 6.04 10.70
N LYS A 29 6.54 7.25 10.68
CA LYS A 29 6.82 8.01 11.92
C LYS A 29 5.55 8.37 12.70
N GLY A 30 4.48 8.74 11.99
CA GLY A 30 3.19 9.05 12.60
C GLY A 30 2.55 7.82 13.24
N GLU A 31 2.53 6.69 12.53
CA GLU A 31 2.02 5.41 13.03
C GLU A 31 2.81 4.91 14.24
N TYR A 32 4.14 5.02 14.20
CA TYR A 32 4.99 4.70 15.34
C TYR A 32 4.62 5.54 16.57
N GLN A 33 4.42 6.85 16.40
CA GLN A 33 4.07 7.73 17.50
C GLN A 33 2.70 7.38 18.08
N LEU A 34 1.70 7.12 17.24
CA LEU A 34 0.37 6.67 17.67
C LEU A 34 0.44 5.34 18.46
N ALA A 35 1.21 4.37 17.97
CA ALA A 35 1.42 3.11 18.67
C ALA A 35 2.15 3.31 20.01
N ALA A 36 3.10 4.23 20.09
CA ALA A 36 3.79 4.58 21.32
C ALA A 36 2.84 5.23 22.35
N GLU A 37 1.98 6.15 21.91
CA GLU A 37 0.95 6.79 22.74
C GLU A 37 -0.09 5.78 23.26
N ALA A 38 -0.45 4.78 22.45
CA ALA A 38 -1.35 3.70 22.84
C ALA A 38 -0.70 2.62 23.74
N GLY A 39 0.63 2.64 23.90
CA GLY A 39 1.38 1.59 24.62
C GLY A 39 1.53 0.29 23.82
N ASP A 40 1.24 0.32 22.52
CA ASP A 40 1.25 -0.81 21.61
C ASP A 40 2.63 -1.06 20.97
N ILE A 41 3.68 -0.98 21.78
CA ILE A 41 5.05 -1.26 21.38
C ILE A 41 5.48 -2.64 21.92
N LYS A 42 5.99 -3.51 21.05
CA LYS A 42 6.60 -4.78 21.43
C LYS A 42 8.08 -4.77 21.06
N ASN A 43 8.97 -4.80 22.06
CA ASN A 43 10.43 -4.80 21.87
C ASN A 43 10.93 -3.65 20.96
N GLY A 44 10.35 -2.46 21.09
CA GLY A 44 10.68 -1.31 20.25
C GLY A 44 10.05 -1.31 18.85
N THR A 45 9.22 -2.30 18.52
CA THR A 45 8.46 -2.35 17.25
C THR A 45 7.01 -1.96 17.50
N PRO A 46 6.44 -0.99 16.77
CA PRO A 46 5.03 -0.64 16.90
C PRO A 46 4.16 -1.77 16.38
N LYS A 47 3.04 -2.02 17.05
CA LYS A 47 1.97 -2.88 16.53
C LYS A 47 0.98 -2.02 15.78
N ILE A 48 0.58 -2.50 14.61
CA ILE A 48 -0.51 -1.92 13.83
C ILE A 48 -1.66 -2.91 13.87
N ALA A 49 -2.82 -2.44 14.32
CA ALA A 49 -4.04 -3.22 14.26
C ALA A 49 -4.59 -3.14 12.83
N VAL A 50 -4.55 -4.27 12.12
CA VAL A 50 -5.13 -4.37 10.77
C VAL A 50 -6.50 -5.03 10.85
N ILE A 51 -7.46 -4.46 10.13
CA ILE A 51 -8.74 -5.12 9.87
C ILE A 51 -8.59 -5.89 8.56
N VAL A 52 -8.85 -7.19 8.63
CA VAL A 52 -8.81 -8.08 7.47
C VAL A 52 -10.24 -8.41 7.08
N ASP A 53 -10.65 -7.98 5.88
CA ASP A 53 -11.88 -8.43 5.25
C ASP A 53 -11.57 -9.33 4.05
N GLY A 54 -12.28 -10.45 3.97
CA GLY A 54 -12.11 -11.47 2.96
C GLY A 54 -13.33 -11.51 2.05
N ALA A 55 -13.14 -11.15 0.77
CA ALA A 55 -14.19 -11.24 -0.23
C ALA A 55 -13.85 -12.27 -1.31
N TRP A 56 -14.87 -12.97 -1.81
CA TRP A 56 -14.73 -13.71 -3.07
C TRP A 56 -14.97 -12.76 -4.23
N SER A 57 -13.90 -12.43 -4.94
CA SER A 57 -14.00 -11.62 -6.16
C SER A 57 -14.96 -12.27 -7.15
N LYS A 58 -15.93 -11.51 -7.65
CA LYS A 58 -16.78 -11.94 -8.78
C LYS A 58 -16.03 -11.68 -10.09
N ARG A 59 -16.07 -12.65 -11.00
CA ARG A 59 -15.61 -12.45 -12.39
C ARG A 59 -16.80 -12.45 -13.32
N SER A 60 -16.72 -11.62 -14.36
CA SER A 60 -17.72 -11.53 -15.42
C SER A 60 -17.07 -11.75 -16.78
N TYR A 61 -16.90 -13.01 -17.17
CA TYR A 61 -16.61 -13.38 -18.55
C TYR A 61 -17.83 -14.12 -19.09
N LYS A 62 -18.77 -13.38 -19.70
CA LYS A 62 -20.08 -13.85 -20.23
C LYS A 62 -21.08 -14.40 -19.19
N SER A 63 -20.63 -14.92 -18.05
CA SER A 63 -21.47 -15.28 -16.89
C SER A 63 -20.82 -14.80 -15.59
N ASN A 64 -21.66 -14.60 -14.56
CA ASN A 64 -21.19 -14.23 -13.23
C ASN A 64 -20.81 -15.50 -12.46
N TYR A 65 -19.56 -15.58 -12.00
CA TYR A 65 -19.09 -16.69 -11.17
C TYR A 65 -18.10 -16.20 -10.11
N ASN A 66 -17.95 -16.98 -9.04
CA ASN A 66 -16.92 -16.73 -8.03
C ASN A 66 -15.55 -17.03 -8.64
N ALA A 67 -14.57 -16.14 -8.48
CA ALA A 67 -13.19 -16.45 -8.80
C ALA A 67 -12.72 -17.66 -7.97
N LEU A 68 -11.77 -18.43 -8.50
CA LEU A 68 -11.10 -19.51 -7.75
C LEU A 68 -10.12 -18.98 -6.69
N SER A 69 -9.86 -17.67 -6.70
CA SER A 69 -9.03 -16.94 -5.74
C SER A 69 -9.88 -15.90 -5.01
N GLY A 70 -9.78 -15.85 -3.68
CA GLY A 70 -10.29 -14.74 -2.89
C GLY A 70 -9.47 -13.46 -3.07
N VAL A 71 -9.97 -12.35 -2.54
CA VAL A 71 -9.21 -11.13 -2.31
C VAL A 71 -9.20 -10.86 -0.81
N GLU A 72 -8.03 -10.51 -0.29
CA GLU A 72 -7.84 -10.05 1.08
C GLU A 72 -7.59 -8.54 1.04
N CYS A 73 -8.39 -7.78 1.79
CA CYS A 73 -8.18 -6.35 1.96
C CYS A 73 -7.56 -6.13 3.35
N ILE A 74 -6.33 -5.61 3.36
CA ILE A 74 -5.64 -5.21 4.59
C ILE A 74 -5.81 -3.71 4.72
N ILE A 75 -6.53 -3.29 5.76
CA ILE A 75 -6.73 -1.88 6.11
C ILE A 75 -6.03 -1.67 7.45
N GLY A 76 -5.03 -0.79 7.45
CA GLY A 76 -4.24 -0.38 8.60
C GLY A 76 -4.15 1.14 8.65
#